data_AF-A0A848ZMK5-F1
#
_entry.id   AF-A0A848ZMK5-F1
#
_cell.length_a   1.000
_cell.length_b   1.000
_cell.length_c   1.000
_cell.angle_alpha   90.00
_cell.angle_beta   90.00
_cell.angle_gamma   90.00
#
_symmetry.space_group_name_H-M   'P 1'
#
loop_
_entity.id
_entity.type
_entity.pdbx_description
1 polymer ?
#
loop_
_entity_poly.entity_id
_entity_poly.type
_entity_poly.pdbx_seq_one_letter_code
_entity_poly.pdbx_strand_id
1 'polypeptide(L)'
;MAIDTTIYVPAPSRTSAYLDWLQMLTGAGLVLFMWCHMVLVASVNLGADAMNAVAIFFEETYMAQVGGPMIGFTFLLHFILAARKVPFRM
;
A
#
# COMPACT_ATOMS: atom_id res chain seq x y z
N MET A 1 -19.95 -42.34 -27.00
CA MET A 1 -19.19 -41.11 -26.72
C MET A 1 -19.45 -40.75 -25.26
N ALA A 2 -18.56 -41.18 -24.36
CA ALA A 2 -18.68 -40.87 -22.93
C ALA A 2 -18.14 -39.45 -22.73
N ILE A 3 -18.96 -38.58 -22.15
CA ILE A 3 -18.60 -37.22 -21.80
C ILE A 3 -18.05 -37.29 -20.38
N ASP A 4 -16.73 -37.16 -20.22
CA ASP A 4 -16.07 -37.05 -18.92
C ASP A 4 -16.44 -35.72 -18.26
N THR A 5 -17.45 -35.76 -17.39
CA THR A 5 -17.97 -34.61 -16.63
C THR A 5 -17.28 -34.44 -15.27
N THR A 6 -15.97 -34.66 -15.19
CA THR A 6 -15.18 -34.40 -13.96
C THR A 6 -14.65 -32.96 -13.91
N ILE A 7 -15.49 -31.99 -14.31
CA ILE A 7 -15.16 -30.58 -14.09
C ILE A 7 -15.23 -30.29 -12.59
N TYR A 8 -14.07 -30.19 -11.95
CA TYR A 8 -13.98 -29.67 -10.59
C TYR A 8 -14.46 -28.22 -10.60
N VAL A 9 -15.67 -27.98 -10.09
CA VAL A 9 -16.20 -26.63 -9.87
C VAL A 9 -15.69 -26.18 -8.50
N PRO A 10 -14.72 -25.24 -8.42
CA PRO A 10 -14.29 -24.70 -7.14
C PRO A 10 -15.49 -24.00 -6.51
N ALA A 11 -15.77 -24.30 -5.23
CA ALA A 11 -16.78 -23.56 -4.50
C ALA A 11 -16.44 -22.05 -4.53
N PRO A 12 -17.44 -21.17 -4.66
CA PRO A 12 -17.20 -19.73 -4.69
C PRO A 12 -16.43 -19.29 -3.45
N SER A 13 -15.19 -18.82 -3.64
CA SER A 13 -14.32 -18.43 -2.54
C SER A 13 -14.38 -16.92 -2.31
N ARG A 14 -14.55 -16.50 -1.05
CA ARG A 14 -14.52 -15.07 -0.67
C ARG A 14 -13.11 -14.48 -0.74
N THR A 15 -12.09 -15.33 -0.91
CA THR A 15 -10.68 -14.97 -1.01
C THR A 15 -10.44 -13.91 -2.09
N SER A 16 -11.11 -14.01 -3.24
CA SER A 16 -10.98 -13.00 -4.30
C SER A 16 -11.46 -11.62 -3.85
N ALA A 17 -12.57 -11.57 -3.10
CA ALA A 17 -13.12 -10.32 -2.59
C ALA A 17 -12.20 -9.68 -1.53
N TYR A 18 -11.67 -10.48 -0.60
CA TYR A 18 -10.72 -9.98 0.40
C TYR A 18 -9.43 -9.43 -0.22
N LEU A 19 -8.89 -10.09 -1.24
CA LEU A 19 -7.67 -9.64 -1.89
C LEU A 19 -7.88 -8.33 -2.67
N ASP A 20 -9.03 -8.16 -3.30
CA ASP A 20 -9.36 -6.90 -3.98
C ASP A 20 -9.56 -5.75 -2.98
N TRP A 21 -10.24 -6.02 -1.86
CA TRP A 21 -10.43 -5.04 -0.79
C TRP A 21 -9.11 -4.63 -0.15
N LEU A 22 -8.21 -5.59 0.11
CA LEU A 22 -6.87 -5.33 0.64
C LEU A 22 -6.03 -4.49 -0.35
N GLN A 23 -6.15 -4.77 -1.65
CA GLN A 23 -5.48 -3.98 -2.69
C GLN A 23 -5.99 -2.53 -2.71
N MET A 24 -7.31 -2.33 -2.61
CA MET A 24 -7.90 -0.99 -2.54
C MET A 24 -7.45 -0.23 -1.29
N LEU A 25 -7.51 -0.85 -0.11
CA LEU A 25 -7.12 -0.23 1.16
C LEU A 25 -5.65 0.17 1.17
N THR A 26 -4.77 -0.72 0.69
CA THR A 26 -3.33 -0.44 0.63
C THR A 26 -3.01 0.66 -0.38
N GLY A 27 -3.71 0.71 -1.52
CA GLY A 27 -3.59 1.79 -2.49
C GLY A 27 -4.05 3.14 -1.93
N ALA A 28 -5.23 3.17 -1.31
CA ALA A 28 -5.75 4.38 -0.67
C ALA A 28 -4.82 4.88 0.45
N GLY A 29 -4.30 3.97 1.28
CA GLY A 29 -3.33 4.28 2.32
C GLY A 29 -2.04 4.90 1.77
N LEU A 30 -1.49 4.34 0.68
CA LEU A 30 -0.29 4.88 0.04
C LEU A 30 -0.51 6.27 -0.57
N VAL A 31 -1.67 6.52 -1.18
CA VAL A 31 -2.02 7.85 -1.72
C VAL A 31 -2.12 8.88 -0.59
N LEU A 32 -2.83 8.56 0.50
CA LEU A 32 -2.91 9.42 1.67
C LEU A 32 -1.52 9.70 2.27
N PHE A 33 -0.66 8.68 2.35
CA PHE A 33 0.71 8.86 2.79
C PHE A 33 1.49 9.80 1.88
N MET A 34 1.39 9.65 0.56
CA MET A 34 2.08 10.54 -0.38
C MET A 34 1.61 11.98 -0.26
N TRP A 35 0.31 12.19 -0.02
CA TRP A 35 -0.21 13.54 0.22
C TRP A 35 0.34 14.14 1.51
N CYS A 36 0.26 13.42 2.64
CA CYS A 36 0.85 13.85 3.90
C CYS A 36 2.34 14.13 3.77
N HIS A 37 3.08 13.23 3.12
CA HIS A 37 4.53 13.37 2.92
C HIS A 37 4.87 14.62 2.12
N MET A 38 4.19 14.87 0.99
CA MET A 38 4.43 16.06 0.17
C MET A 38 4.07 17.35 0.92
N VAL A 39 3.01 17.36 1.75
CA VAL A 39 2.66 18.53 2.56
C VAL A 39 3.71 18.80 3.65
N LEU A 40 4.17 17.75 4.34
CA LEU A 40 5.18 17.87 5.40
C LEU A 40 6.53 18.33 4.84
N VAL A 41 6.95 17.82 3.68
CA VAL A 41 8.17 18.26 3.01
C VAL A 41 8.01 19.66 2.42
N ALA A 42 6.82 20.02 1.92
CA ALA A 42 6.54 21.38 1.43
C ALA A 42 6.53 22.46 2.53
N SER A 43 6.50 22.08 3.82
CA SER A 43 6.64 23.02 4.94
C SER A 43 7.92 23.86 4.88
N VAL A 44 8.95 23.39 4.16
CA VAL A 44 10.18 24.14 3.89
C VAL A 44 9.93 25.48 3.19
N ASN A 45 8.86 25.57 2.38
CA ASN A 45 8.48 26.81 1.70
C ASN A 45 7.99 27.89 2.68
N LEU A 46 7.57 27.50 3.89
CA LEU A 46 7.19 28.42 4.97
C LEU A 46 8.40 28.86 5.81
N GLY A 47 9.57 28.24 5.61
CA GLY A 47 10.81 28.53 6.32
C GLY A 47 11.52 27.26 6.82
N ALA A 48 12.83 27.34 7.02
CA ALA A 48 13.64 26.24 7.52
C ALA A 48 13.22 25.80 8.94
N ASP A 49 12.79 26.74 9.77
CA ASP A 49 12.33 26.47 11.14
C ASP A 49 11.05 25.62 11.16
N ALA A 50 10.15 25.82 10.20
CA ALA A 50 8.92 25.03 10.09
C ALA A 50 9.22 23.57 9.74
N MET A 51 10.13 23.32 8.80
CA MET A 51 10.57 21.96 8.46
C MET A 51 11.31 21.30 9.63
N ASN A 52 12.17 22.05 10.32
CA ASN A 52 12.91 21.53 11.46
C ASN A 52 11.98 21.18 12.64
N ALA A 53 10.96 21.99 12.92
CA ALA A 53 9.96 21.70 13.93
C ALA A 53 9.18 20.40 13.62
N VAL A 54 8.81 20.19 12.36
CA VAL A 54 8.19 18.94 11.91
C VAL A 54 9.15 17.76 12.05
N ALA A 55 10.42 17.91 11.63
CA ALA A 55 11.41 16.84 11.73
C ALA A 55 11.64 16.39 13.19
N ILE A 56 11.79 17.35 14.12
CA ILE A 56 11.95 17.07 15.55
C ILE A 56 10.72 16.33 16.10
N PHE A 57 9.51 16.76 15.74
CA PHE A 57 8.28 16.07 16.16
C PHE A 57 8.25 14.60 15.71
N PHE A 58 8.68 14.32 14.47
CA PHE A 58 8.75 12.95 13.94
C PHE A 58 9.84 12.10 14.61
N GLU A 59 10.93 12.73 15.02
CA GLU A 59 12.04 12.07 15.71
C GLU A 59 11.69 11.76 17.18
N GLU A 60 11.10 12.70 17.91
CA GLU A 60 10.63 12.47 19.28
C GLU A 60 9.55 11.40 19.36
N THR A 61 8.67 11.32 18.36
CA THR A 61 7.62 10.29 18.28
C THR A 61 8.18 8.95 17.78
N TYR A 62 9.47 8.85 17.45
CA TYR A 62 10.10 7.69 16.78
C TYR A 62 9.39 7.27 15.49
N MET A 63 8.57 8.16 14.93
CA MET A 63 7.67 7.86 13.84
C MET A 63 8.43 7.68 12.53
N ALA A 64 9.62 8.27 12.41
CA ALA A 64 10.54 8.00 11.29
C ALA A 64 11.06 6.56 11.28
N GLN A 65 11.45 6.03 12.45
CA GLN A 65 12.01 4.68 12.58
C GLN A 65 10.97 3.58 12.40
N VAL A 66 9.75 3.80 12.88
CA VAL A 66 8.65 2.84 12.74
C VAL A 66 7.92 3.02 11.40
N GLY A 67 7.71 4.26 10.98
CA GLY A 67 6.99 4.61 9.77
C GLY A 67 7.69 4.15 8.50
N GLY A 68 9.02 4.25 8.43
CA GLY A 68 9.80 3.78 7.27
C GLY A 68 9.57 2.31 6.94
N PRO A 69 9.86 1.37 7.86
CA PRO A 69 9.60 -0.06 7.67
C PRO A 69 8.12 -0.38 7.42
N MET A 70 7.20 0.28 8.13
CA MET A 70 5.76 0.04 7.98
C MET A 70 5.27 0.40 6.57
N ILE A 71 5.61 1.59 6.07
CA ILE A 71 5.22 2.04 4.73
C ILE A 71 5.94 1.20 3.66
N GLY A 72 7.21 0.84 3.87
CA GLY A 72 7.93 -0.08 3.00
C GLY A 72 7.23 -1.43 2.85
N PHE A 73 6.76 -2.00 3.96
CA PHE A 73 5.98 -3.24 3.93
C PHE A 73 4.62 -3.07 3.22
N THR A 74 3.89 -1.99 3.50
CA THR A 74 2.62 -1.70 2.81
C THR A 74 2.82 -1.52 1.31
N PHE A 75 3.90 -0.86 0.89
CA PHE A 75 4.27 -0.70 -0.52
C PHE A 75 4.54 -2.06 -1.18
N LEU A 76 5.36 -2.92 -0.57
CA LEU A 76 5.64 -4.27 -1.05
C LEU A 76 4.37 -5.11 -1.17
N LEU A 77 3.52 -5.08 -0.15
CA LEU A 77 2.24 -5.78 -0.15
C LEU A 77 1.33 -5.27 -1.26
N HIS A 78 1.20 -3.95 -1.42
CA HIS A 78 0.42 -3.35 -2.49
C HIS A 78 0.93 -3.76 -3.87
N PHE A 79 2.26 -3.73 -4.06
CA PHE A 79 2.91 -4.15 -5.30
C PHE A 79 2.57 -5.60 -5.66
N ILE A 80 2.67 -6.54 -4.71
CA ILE A 80 2.35 -7.95 -4.93
C ILE A 80 0.87 -8.14 -5.31
N LEU A 81 -0.05 -7.44 -4.64
CA LEU A 81 -1.48 -7.49 -4.96
C LEU A 81 -1.78 -6.90 -6.34
N ALA A 82 -1.22 -5.73 -6.64
CA ALA A 82 -1.40 -5.04 -7.91
C ALA A 82 -0.77 -5.81 -9.09
N ALA A 83 0.37 -6.46 -8.88
CA ALA A 83 1.06 -7.30 -9.85
C ALA A 83 0.15 -8.39 -10.40
N ARG A 84 -0.77 -8.96 -9.59
CA ARG A 84 -1.74 -9.97 -10.08
C ARG A 84 -2.66 -9.47 -11.20
N LYS A 85 -2.83 -8.15 -11.35
CA LYS A 85 -3.65 -7.53 -12.40
C LYS A 85 -2.82 -7.12 -13.63
N VAL A 86 -1.49 -7.19 -13.56
CA VAL A 86 -0.61 -6.84 -14.68
C VAL A 86 -0.49 -8.06 -15.61
N PRO A 87 -0.67 -7.90 -16.93
CA PRO A 87 -0.51 -9.00 -17.88
C PRO A 87 0.97 -9.31 -18.07
N PHE A 88 1.55 -10.07 -17.13
CA PHE A 88 2.88 -10.63 -17.30
C PHE A 88 2.80 -11.74 -18.35
N ARG A 89 3.02 -11.35 -19.61
CA ARG A 89 3.25 -12.31 -20.69
C ARG A 89 4.63 -12.93 -20.46
N MET A 90 4.65 -14.19 -20.06
CA MET A 90 5.75 -15.11 -20.35
C MET A 90 5.25 -16.12 -21.38
#